data_AF-A0A402BFX0-F1
#
_entry.id   AF-A0A402BFX0-F1
#
_cell.length_a   1.000
_cell.length_b   1.000
_cell.length_c   1.000
_cell.angle_alpha   90.00
_cell.angle_beta   90.00
_cell.angle_gamma   90.00
#
_symmetry.space_group_name_H-M   'P 1'
#
loop_
_entity.id
_entity.type
_entity.pdbx_description
1 polymer ?
#
loop_
_entity_poly.entity_id
_entity_poly.type
_entity_poly.pdbx_seq_one_letter_code
_entity_poly.pdbx_strand_id
1 'polypeptide(L)'
;MKTFTQTREIFIEAIDQLKRLEGPEKVTQALRIVKEREAGKLCYQAEEDLPQAELFLLKDMLRVGKNNWTRYKQIFLESMHKRK
;
A
#
# COMPACT_ATOMS: atom_id res chain seq x y z
N MET A 1 10.49 8.27 11.92
CA MET A 1 10.91 6.87 11.79
C MET A 1 9.91 5.97 12.46
N LYS A 2 9.10 5.26 11.67
CA LYS A 2 8.36 4.09 12.16
C LYS A 2 9.30 2.89 12.21
N THR A 3 9.10 2.01 13.19
CA THR A 3 9.84 0.74 13.26
C THR A 3 9.33 -0.25 12.23
N PHE A 4 10.13 -1.26 11.89
CA PHE A 4 9.72 -2.38 11.03
C PHE A 4 8.38 -2.99 11.48
N THR A 5 8.22 -3.27 12.77
CA THR A 5 7.00 -3.87 13.33
C THR A 5 5.77 -3.00 13.10
N GLN A 6 5.87 -1.70 13.38
CA GLN A 6 4.76 -0.76 13.16
C GLN A 6 4.40 -0.64 11.68
N THR A 7 5.41 -0.53 10.81
CA THR A 7 5.19 -0.46 9.36
C THR A 7 4.52 -1.74 8.85
N ARG A 8 4.96 -2.91 9.36
CA ARG A 8 4.37 -4.22 9.04
C ARG A 8 2.91 -4.31 9.45
N GLU A 9 2.56 -3.95 10.68
CA GLU A 9 1.18 -4.03 11.18
C GLU A 9 0.23 -3.17 10.34
N ILE A 10 0.63 -1.92 10.08
CA ILE A 10 -0.16 -0.98 9.27
C ILE A 10 -0.36 -1.53 7.85
N PHE A 11 0.67 -2.13 7.26
CA PHE A 11 0.57 -2.73 5.93
C PHE A 11 -0.33 -3.96 5.90
N ILE A 12 -0.22 -4.86 6.89
CA ILE A 12 -1.08 -6.04 6.99
C ILE A 12 -2.54 -5.61 7.04
N GLU A 13 -2.88 -4.63 7.87
CA GLU A 13 -4.23 -4.10 7.97
C GLU A 13 -4.71 -3.51 6.64
N ALA A 14 -3.88 -2.69 5.99
CA ALA A 14 -4.24 -2.08 4.71
C ALA A 14 -4.49 -3.12 3.60
N ILE A 15 -3.66 -4.17 3.53
CA ILE A 15 -3.83 -5.26 2.55
C ILE A 15 -5.07 -6.10 2.86
N ASP A 16 -5.35 -6.37 4.14
CA ASP A 16 -6.56 -7.09 4.54
C ASP A 16 -7.82 -6.31 4.19
N GLN A 17 -7.84 -4.99 4.45
CA GLN A 17 -8.92 -4.11 4.03
C GLN A 17 -9.12 -4.11 2.51
N LEU A 18 -8.03 -4.10 1.72
CA LEU A 18 -8.12 -4.18 0.26
C LEU A 18 -8.73 -5.49 -0.24
N LYS A 19 -8.40 -6.61 0.39
CA LYS A 19 -8.99 -7.93 0.06
C LYS A 19 -10.49 -7.97 0.37
N ARG A 20 -10.91 -7.38 1.49
CA ARG A 20 -12.33 -7.29 1.86
C ARG A 20 -13.15 -6.44 0.89
N LEU A 21 -12.49 -5.58 0.12
CA LEU A 21 -13.10 -4.72 -0.90
C LEU A 21 -13.01 -5.33 -2.32
N GLU A 22 -12.72 -6.62 -2.44
CA GLU A 22 -12.85 -7.33 -3.71
C GLU A 22 -14.32 -7.65 -3.97
N GLY A 23 -14.97 -6.84 -4.80
CA GLY A 23 -16.36 -7.04 -5.19
C GLY A 23 -16.75 -6.17 -6.41
N PRO A 24 -17.83 -6.54 -7.12
CA PRO A 24 -18.29 -5.84 -8.33
C PRO A 24 -19.05 -4.54 -8.06
N GLU A 25 -19.33 -4.24 -6.79
CA GLU A 25 -20.13 -3.08 -6.40
C GLU A 25 -19.36 -1.77 -6.59
N LYS A 26 -20.01 -0.76 -7.19
CA LYS A 26 -19.39 0.54 -7.48
C LYS A 26 -18.89 1.26 -6.22
N VAL A 27 -19.61 1.15 -5.10
CA VAL A 27 -19.21 1.74 -3.80
C VAL A 27 -17.93 1.08 -3.29
N THR A 28 -17.87 -0.25 -3.36
CA THR A 28 -16.72 -1.07 -2.99
C THR A 28 -15.51 -0.73 -3.87
N GLN A 29 -15.72 -0.47 -5.17
CA GLN A 29 -14.66 -0.03 -6.08
C GLN A 29 -14.11 1.37 -5.75
N ALA A 30 -14.97 2.34 -5.44
CA ALA A 30 -14.52 3.69 -5.06
C ALA A 30 -13.72 3.67 -3.75
N LEU A 31 -14.21 2.92 -2.75
CA LEU A 31 -13.50 2.73 -1.49
C LEU A 31 -12.18 2.00 -1.67
N ARG A 32 -12.14 1.00 -2.56
CA ARG A 32 -10.90 0.30 -2.92
C ARG A 32 -9.85 1.25 -3.49
N ILE A 33 -10.21 2.17 -4.39
CA ILE A 33 -9.26 3.15 -4.95
C ILE A 33 -8.68 4.03 -3.84
N VAL A 34 -9.49 4.47 -2.88
CA VAL A 34 -9.01 5.24 -1.73
C VAL A 34 -8.01 4.43 -0.91
N LYS A 35 -8.30 3.15 -0.67
CA LYS A 35 -7.39 2.25 0.07
C LYS A 35 -6.11 1.91 -0.70
N GLU A 36 -6.17 1.75 -2.01
CA GLU A 36 -4.99 1.56 -2.86
C GLU A 36 -4.08 2.80 -2.82
N ARG A 37 -4.67 4.01 -2.77
CA ARG A 37 -3.93 5.26 -2.59
C ARG A 37 -3.26 5.34 -1.21
N GLU A 38 -3.96 4.98 -0.15
CA GLU A 38 -3.40 4.92 1.21
C GLU A 38 -2.23 3.92 1.28
N ALA A 39 -2.39 2.73 0.70
CA ALA A 39 -1.33 1.74 0.57
C ALA A 39 -0.13 2.29 -0.20
N GLY A 40 -0.36 3.05 -1.28
CA GLY A 40 0.71 3.69 -2.06
C GLY A 40 1.51 4.70 -1.24
N LYS A 41 0.86 5.51 -0.42
CA LYS A 41 1.54 6.41 0.54
C LYS A 41 2.39 5.62 1.53
N LEU A 42 1.86 4.53 2.07
CA LEU A 42 2.59 3.66 2.99
C LEU A 42 3.83 3.03 2.33
N CYS A 43 3.76 2.70 1.03
CA CYS A 43 4.92 2.18 0.29
C CYS A 43 6.07 3.20 0.23
N TYR A 44 5.76 4.47 -0.01
CA TYR A 44 6.78 5.52 0.03
C TYR A 44 7.35 5.71 1.43
N GLN A 45 6.49 5.80 2.45
CA GLN A 45 6.95 5.94 3.84
C GLN A 45 7.83 4.77 4.28
N ALA A 46 7.50 3.53 3.90
CA ALA A 46 8.31 2.36 4.21
C ALA A 46 9.69 2.40 3.52
N GLU A 47 9.77 2.95 2.30
CA GLU A 47 11.05 3.13 1.59
C GLU A 47 11.92 4.23 2.22
N GLU A 48 11.32 5.22 2.88
CA GLU A 48 12.04 6.28 3.62
C GLU A 48 12.43 5.85 5.04
N ASP A 49 11.55 5.11 5.73
CA ASP A 49 11.71 4.74 7.14
C ASP A 49 12.54 3.47 7.35
N LEU A 50 12.56 2.53 6.39
CA LEU A 50 13.19 1.21 6.55
C LEU A 50 14.44 1.03 5.69
N PRO A 51 15.50 0.37 6.21
CA PRO A 51 16.62 -0.07 5.41
C PRO A 51 16.21 -1.11 4.37
N GLN A 52 17.00 -1.24 3.30
CA GLN A 52 16.67 -2.09 2.15
C GLN A 52 16.42 -3.57 2.51
N ALA A 53 17.15 -4.11 3.49
CA ALA A 53 16.96 -5.48 3.97
C ALA A 53 15.58 -5.68 4.65
N GLU A 54 15.17 -4.75 5.49
CA GLU A 54 13.85 -4.76 6.14
C GLU A 54 12.73 -4.54 5.12
N LEU A 55 12.93 -3.65 4.15
CA LEU A 55 11.98 -3.44 3.06
C LEU A 55 11.79 -4.72 2.21
N PHE A 56 12.87 -5.47 1.95
CA PHE A 56 12.81 -6.75 1.26
C PHE A 56 12.00 -7.78 2.05
N LEU A 57 12.28 -7.93 3.35
CA LEU A 57 11.54 -8.81 4.25
C LEU A 57 10.05 -8.43 4.33
N LEU A 58 9.75 -7.13 4.40
CA LEU A 58 8.37 -6.64 4.43
C LEU A 58 7.60 -7.04 3.18
N LYS A 59 8.19 -6.83 1.99
CA LYS A 59 7.57 -7.18 0.70
C LYS A 59 7.31 -8.69 0.58
N ASP A 60 8.26 -9.50 1.01
CA ASP A 60 8.15 -10.96 1.03
C ASP A 60 7.03 -11.44 1.96
N MET A 61 7.02 -10.96 3.22
CA MET A 61 6.02 -11.32 4.23
C MET A 61 4.59 -10.96 3.81
N LEU A 62 4.40 -9.81 3.19
CA LEU A 62 3.08 -9.36 2.77
C LEU A 62 2.56 -10.14 1.56
N ARG A 63 3.40 -10.96 0.91
CA ARG A 63 3.13 -11.59 -0.39
C ARG A 63 2.62 -10.59 -1.43
N VAL A 64 2.93 -9.31 -1.23
CA VAL A 64 2.63 -8.25 -2.18
C VAL A 64 3.72 -8.36 -3.22
N GLY A 65 3.46 -9.17 -4.26
CA GLY A 65 4.38 -9.30 -5.38
C GLY A 65 4.78 -7.92 -5.90
N LYS A 66 5.98 -7.81 -6.48
CA LYS A 66 6.54 -6.56 -7.03
C LYS A 66 5.51 -5.73 -7.81
N ASN A 67 4.61 -6.39 -8.53
CA ASN A 67 3.55 -5.77 -9.32
C ASN A 67 2.56 -4.95 -8.49
N ASN A 68 2.14 -5.44 -7.32
CA ASN A 68 1.19 -4.73 -6.46
C ASN A 68 1.85 -3.54 -5.74
N TRP A 69 3.10 -3.69 -5.30
CA TRP A 69 3.85 -2.60 -4.66
C TRP A 69 4.01 -1.41 -5.62
N THR A 70 4.47 -1.68 -6.85
CA THR A 70 4.60 -0.65 -7.89
C THR A 70 3.25 -0.04 -8.25
N ARG A 71 2.20 -0.86 -8.38
CA ARG A 71 0.84 -0.41 -8.68
C ARG A 71 0.32 0.56 -7.61
N TYR A 72 0.43 0.23 -6.32
CA TYR A 72 -0.05 1.12 -5.26
C TYR A 72 0.69 2.47 -5.28
N LYS A 73 2.01 2.45 -5.48
CA LYS A 73 2.80 3.68 -5.65
C LYS A 73 2.33 4.52 -6.85
N GLN A 74 2.08 3.89 -7.99
CA GLN A 74 1.57 4.57 -9.19
C GLN A 74 0.20 5.21 -8.94
N ILE A 75 -0.74 4.48 -8.35
CA ILE A 75 -2.07 5.01 -7.98
C ILE A 75 -1.94 6.23 -7.08
N PHE A 76 -1.04 6.18 -6.09
CA PHE A 76 -0.77 7.33 -5.23
C PHE A 76 -0.21 8.52 -6.03
N LEU A 77 0.79 8.30 -6.91
CA LEU A 77 1.33 9.37 -7.74
C LEU A 77 0.26 10.00 -8.64
N GLU A 78 -0.54 9.20 -9.35
CA GLU A 78 -1.60 9.70 -10.22
C GLU A 78 -2.62 10.54 -9.45
N SER A 79 -2.95 10.12 -8.22
CA SER A 79 -3.87 10.84 -7.34
C SER A 79 -3.33 12.18 -6.81
N MET A 80 -2.01 12.39 -6.89
CA MET A 80 -1.36 13.66 -6.56
C MET A 80 -1.32 14.59 -7.78
N HIS A 81 -1.16 14.04 -8.99
CA HIS A 81 -1.16 14.82 -10.23
C HIS A 81 -2.55 15.33 -10.62
N LYS A 82 -3.63 14.59 -10.32
CA LYS A 82 -5.02 15.03 -10.55
C LYS A 82 -5.51 16.17 -9.64
N ARG A 83 -4.69 16.68 -8.71
CA ARG A 83 -5.01 17.81 -7.83
C ARG A 83 -4.43 19.16 -8.29
N LYS A 84 -3.82 19.21 -9.49
CA LYS A 84 -3.42 20.45 -10.17
C LYS A 84 -4.47 20.82 -11.22
#